data_AF-A0A3D9LM72-F1
#
_entry.id   AF-A0A3D9LM72-F1
#
_cell.length_a   1.000
_cell.length_b   1.000
_cell.length_c   1.000
_cell.angle_alpha   90.00
_cell.angle_beta   90.00
_cell.angle_gamma   90.00
#
_symmetry.space_group_name_H-M   'P 1'
#
loop_
_entity.id
_entity.type
_entity.pdbx_description
1 polymer ?
#
loop_
_entity_poly.entity_id
_entity_poly.type
_entity_poly.pdbx_seq_one_letter_code
_entity_poly.pdbx_strand_id
1 'polypeptide(L)'
;MKNSKKKEHMSSEKDAKLKALKLTLDKLDKAYGKGTVMKMSDQAVVDVEAIPSGSLGLDIALGVGGYPRGRVIEIYGPESSGKTTLTLHAIAEAQKAGGIAAFIDAEHAFDRFYAEKLGVDIDNLIISQPDNGEQALEIADNLIRSGAIDIVVIDSVAALTPKSEIEGEMGDSKMGLHARLMSQALRKLTASISKTNCTVIFINQLREKIGVMFGNPETTTGGNALKFYASVRLDIRRSTQIKDSDSNVMGNKTRVKVVKNKVAPPFRLAEFDIMYGEGISKVGEVLDLAVEHEIVKKSGSWFSYGDTKLGQGRDAVKMIIKDNPDLMDELEAKVRTLIKESK
;
A
#
# COMPACT_ATOMS: atom_id res chain seq x y z
N MET A 1 -60.65 -5.08 5.83
CA MET A 1 -60.62 -3.60 6.01
C MET A 1 -59.65 -3.09 7.09
N LYS A 2 -59.52 -3.71 8.28
CA LYS A 2 -58.60 -3.22 9.35
C LYS A 2 -57.09 -3.26 9.00
N ASN A 3 -56.63 -4.27 8.24
CA ASN A 3 -55.21 -4.35 7.80
C ASN A 3 -54.84 -3.35 6.69
N SER A 4 -55.81 -2.87 5.91
CA SER A 4 -55.61 -1.86 4.85
C SER A 4 -55.34 -0.49 5.47
N LYS A 5 -56.22 -0.07 6.40
CA LYS A 5 -56.09 1.22 7.09
C LYS A 5 -54.82 1.31 7.95
N LYS A 6 -54.35 0.20 8.53
CA LYS A 6 -53.11 0.15 9.33
C LYS A 6 -51.86 0.27 8.45
N LYS A 7 -51.86 -0.32 7.24
CA LYS A 7 -50.80 -0.14 6.23
C LYS A 7 -50.78 1.27 5.65
N GLU A 8 -51.94 1.85 5.35
CA GLU A 8 -52.05 3.25 4.88
C GLU A 8 -51.56 4.25 5.94
N HIS A 9 -51.92 4.06 7.21
CA HIS A 9 -51.48 4.94 8.30
C HIS A 9 -49.96 4.84 8.53
N MET A 10 -49.39 3.63 8.47
CA MET A 10 -47.92 3.42 8.56
C MET A 10 -47.17 3.98 7.34
N SER A 11 -47.77 3.95 6.15
CA SER A 11 -47.21 4.61 4.95
C SER A 11 -47.15 6.12 5.15
N SER A 12 -48.24 6.74 5.63
CA SER A 12 -48.32 8.19 5.84
C SER A 12 -47.31 8.71 6.87
N GLU A 13 -47.05 7.95 7.94
CA GLU A 13 -46.02 8.31 8.93
C GLU A 13 -44.59 8.15 8.39
N LYS A 14 -44.37 7.13 7.56
CA LYS A 14 -43.07 6.91 6.90
C LYS A 14 -42.78 8.05 5.92
N ASP A 15 -43.77 8.51 5.17
CA ASP A 15 -43.64 9.61 4.23
C ASP A 15 -43.38 10.95 4.94
N ALA A 16 -44.04 11.20 6.08
CA ALA A 16 -43.76 12.35 6.92
C ALA A 16 -42.32 12.34 7.47
N LYS A 17 -41.84 11.19 7.95
CA LYS A 17 -40.45 11.00 8.41
C LYS A 17 -39.44 11.21 7.27
N LEU A 18 -39.72 10.70 6.07
CA LEU A 18 -38.86 10.88 4.89
C LEU A 18 -38.80 12.35 4.45
N LYS A 19 -39.91 13.08 4.52
CA LYS A 19 -39.95 14.53 4.20
C LYS A 19 -39.15 15.35 5.22
N ALA A 20 -39.28 15.05 6.51
CA ALA A 20 -38.48 15.68 7.57
C ALA A 20 -36.98 15.37 7.45
N LEU A 21 -36.66 14.12 7.10
CA LEU A 21 -35.28 13.71 6.81
C LEU A 21 -34.72 14.48 5.62
N LYS A 22 -35.47 14.59 4.51
CA LYS A 22 -35.04 15.35 3.32
C LYS A 22 -34.77 16.82 3.62
N LEU A 23 -35.66 17.48 4.36
CA LEU A 23 -35.45 18.88 4.79
C LEU A 23 -34.20 19.03 5.68
N THR A 24 -33.93 18.04 6.54
CA THR A 24 -32.72 18.03 7.36
C THR A 24 -31.46 17.85 6.49
N LEU A 25 -31.49 16.93 5.53
CA LEU A 25 -30.39 16.74 4.57
C LEU A 25 -30.12 18.02 3.75
N ASP A 26 -31.17 18.67 3.23
CA ASP A 26 -31.03 19.92 2.47
C ASP A 26 -30.46 21.06 3.32
N LYS A 27 -30.81 21.13 4.62
CA LYS A 27 -30.22 22.09 5.56
C LYS A 27 -28.74 21.79 5.82
N LEU A 28 -28.39 20.51 5.98
CA LEU A 28 -27.00 20.09 6.20
C LEU A 28 -26.14 20.37 4.96
N ASP A 29 -26.62 20.09 3.75
CA ASP A 29 -25.91 20.42 2.51
C ASP A 29 -25.69 21.94 2.35
N LYS A 30 -26.66 22.78 2.73
CA LYS A 30 -26.51 24.24 2.70
C LYS A 30 -25.52 24.75 3.74
N ALA A 31 -25.49 24.15 4.94
CA ALA A 31 -24.65 24.60 6.04
C ALA A 31 -23.20 24.10 5.93
N TYR A 32 -23.00 22.89 5.40
CA TYR A 32 -21.70 22.20 5.44
C TYR A 32 -21.13 21.84 4.06
N GLY A 33 -21.87 22.13 2.98
CA GLY A 33 -21.49 21.81 1.61
C GLY A 33 -22.15 20.53 1.11
N LYS A 34 -22.42 20.48 -0.21
CA LYS A 34 -23.04 19.32 -0.87
C LYS A 34 -22.24 18.04 -0.62
N GLY A 35 -22.93 16.97 -0.25
CA GLY A 35 -22.33 15.64 -0.08
C GLY A 35 -21.83 15.36 1.33
N THR A 36 -22.10 16.26 2.30
CA THR A 36 -21.74 16.07 3.71
C THR A 36 -22.53 14.92 4.35
N VAL A 37 -23.80 14.76 3.97
CA VAL A 37 -24.65 13.65 4.44
C VAL A 37 -25.41 13.08 3.25
N MET A 38 -25.07 11.85 2.87
CA MET A 38 -25.66 11.14 1.74
C MET A 38 -26.19 9.77 2.17
N LYS A 39 -27.17 9.22 1.44
CA LYS A 39 -27.54 7.82 1.64
C LYS A 39 -26.49 6.93 0.97
N MET A 40 -26.12 5.85 1.63
CA MET A 40 -25.13 4.90 1.10
C MET A 40 -25.60 4.25 -0.21
N SER A 41 -26.91 4.13 -0.42
CA SER A 41 -27.54 3.64 -1.67
C SER A 41 -27.40 4.58 -2.86
N ASP A 42 -27.08 5.86 -2.62
CA ASP A 42 -26.98 6.89 -3.65
C ASP A 42 -25.53 7.00 -4.18
N GLN A 43 -24.59 6.25 -3.59
CA GLN A 43 -23.28 5.98 -4.17
C GLN A 43 -23.39 4.76 -5.09
N ALA A 44 -22.91 4.89 -6.32
CA ALA A 44 -22.53 3.72 -7.11
C ALA A 44 -21.56 2.88 -6.27
N VAL A 45 -21.61 1.54 -6.38
CA VAL A 45 -20.64 0.63 -5.76
C VAL A 45 -19.25 1.20 -6.03
N VAL A 46 -18.60 1.76 -4.99
CA VAL A 46 -17.35 2.48 -5.18
C VAL A 46 -16.28 1.43 -5.39
N ASP A 47 -15.95 1.16 -6.66
CA ASP A 47 -14.67 0.54 -6.99
C ASP A 47 -13.59 1.44 -6.40
N VAL A 48 -12.87 0.92 -5.41
CA VAL A 48 -11.80 1.67 -4.75
C VAL A 48 -10.66 1.72 -5.75
N GLU A 49 -10.47 2.88 -6.38
CA GLU A 49 -9.35 3.12 -7.27
C GLU A 49 -8.03 2.87 -6.53
N ALA A 50 -7.07 2.24 -7.19
CA ALA A 50 -5.82 1.81 -6.60
C ALA A 50 -4.62 2.09 -7.51
N ILE A 51 -3.49 2.39 -6.89
CA ILE A 51 -2.19 2.51 -7.55
C ILE A 51 -1.52 1.13 -7.51
N PRO A 52 -1.14 0.53 -8.65
CA PRO A 52 -0.44 -0.75 -8.67
C PRO A 52 0.80 -0.73 -7.77
N SER A 53 1.08 -1.84 -7.09
CA SER A 53 2.22 -1.90 -6.17
C SER A 53 3.55 -2.18 -6.85
N GLY A 54 3.53 -2.51 -8.13
CA GLY A 54 4.66 -3.04 -8.88
C GLY A 54 4.94 -4.53 -8.63
N SER A 55 4.13 -5.18 -7.78
CA SER A 55 4.10 -6.63 -7.58
C SER A 55 2.71 -7.16 -7.91
N LEU A 56 2.62 -8.06 -8.90
CA LEU A 56 1.34 -8.66 -9.27
C LEU A 56 0.75 -9.45 -8.11
N GLY A 57 1.57 -10.25 -7.42
CA GLY A 57 1.16 -11.04 -6.26
C GLY A 57 0.61 -10.15 -5.13
N LEU A 58 1.25 -9.01 -4.88
CA LEU A 58 0.79 -8.07 -3.87
C LEU A 58 -0.51 -7.36 -4.27
N ASP A 59 -0.69 -6.98 -5.53
CA ASP A 59 -1.94 -6.37 -6.03
C ASP A 59 -3.13 -7.32 -5.84
N ILE A 60 -2.91 -8.63 -6.07
CA ILE A 60 -3.88 -9.70 -5.83
C ILE A 60 -4.17 -9.84 -4.33
N ALA A 61 -3.13 -9.86 -3.50
CA ALA A 61 -3.25 -9.96 -2.04
C ALA A 61 -3.96 -8.75 -1.42
N LEU A 62 -3.80 -7.57 -2.00
CA LEU A 62 -4.50 -6.34 -1.60
C LEU A 62 -5.99 -6.37 -1.99
N GLY A 63 -6.37 -7.17 -2.98
CA GLY A 63 -7.76 -7.45 -3.35
C GLY A 63 -8.45 -6.36 -4.18
N VAL A 64 -7.93 -5.13 -4.15
CA VAL A 64 -8.40 -4.00 -4.96
C VAL A 64 -7.45 -3.67 -6.13
N GLY A 65 -6.42 -4.49 -6.36
CA GLY A 65 -5.49 -4.31 -7.47
C GLY A 65 -4.35 -3.34 -7.21
N GLY A 66 -4.09 -2.98 -5.95
CA GLY A 66 -2.98 -2.11 -5.57
C GLY A 66 -3.25 -1.35 -4.26
N TYR A 67 -2.50 -0.27 -4.05
CA TYR A 67 -2.66 0.65 -2.93
C TYR A 67 -3.89 1.54 -3.13
N PRO A 68 -4.91 1.50 -2.25
CA PRO A 68 -6.13 2.26 -2.43
C PRO A 68 -5.88 3.77 -2.33
N ARG A 69 -6.37 4.52 -3.33
CA ARG A 69 -6.32 5.98 -3.38
C ARG A 69 -7.08 6.63 -2.23
N GLY A 70 -6.60 7.81 -1.82
CA GLY A 70 -7.19 8.58 -0.72
C GLY A 70 -7.04 7.91 0.65
N ARG A 71 -6.08 6.99 0.82
CA ARG A 71 -5.88 6.25 2.07
C ARG A 71 -4.44 6.36 2.59
N VAL A 72 -4.33 6.14 3.91
CA VAL A 72 -3.05 5.91 4.60
C VAL A 72 -2.69 4.43 4.53
N ILE A 73 -1.45 4.14 4.14
CA ILE A 73 -0.84 2.81 4.08
C ILE A 73 0.37 2.81 5.03
N GLU A 74 0.56 1.74 5.78
CA GLU A 74 1.79 1.53 6.55
C GLU A 74 2.52 0.30 6.02
N ILE A 75 3.79 0.44 5.66
CA ILE A 75 4.68 -0.65 5.28
C ILE A 75 5.77 -0.76 6.33
N TYR A 76 5.80 -1.88 7.04
CA TYR A 76 6.76 -2.08 8.13
C TYR A 76 7.42 -3.44 8.05
N GLY A 77 8.59 -3.55 8.67
CA GLY A 77 9.37 -4.78 8.67
C GLY A 77 10.83 -4.55 9.10
N PRO A 78 11.62 -5.63 9.17
CA PRO A 78 13.03 -5.55 9.52
C PRO A 78 13.82 -4.63 8.58
N GLU A 79 15.03 -4.27 8.99
CA GLU A 79 15.99 -3.62 8.10
C GLU A 79 16.27 -4.50 6.87
N SER A 80 16.52 -3.84 5.73
CA SER A 80 16.83 -4.51 4.46
C SER A 80 15.78 -5.55 4.01
N SER A 81 14.53 -5.42 4.47
CA SER A 81 13.42 -6.29 4.05
C SER A 81 12.80 -5.90 2.70
N GLY A 82 13.16 -4.74 2.15
CA GLY A 82 12.63 -4.23 0.87
C GLY A 82 11.53 -3.18 1.00
N LYS A 83 11.34 -2.56 2.17
CA LYS A 83 10.33 -1.49 2.40
C LYS A 83 10.44 -0.37 1.37
N THR A 84 11.61 0.26 1.29
CA THR A 84 11.87 1.37 0.35
C THR A 84 11.77 0.91 -1.10
N THR A 85 12.32 -0.26 -1.47
CA THR A 85 12.14 -0.86 -2.81
C THR A 85 10.67 -0.97 -3.21
N LEU A 86 9.82 -1.48 -2.31
CA LEU A 86 8.39 -1.62 -2.57
C LEU A 86 7.71 -0.26 -2.78
N THR A 87 8.10 0.76 -2.01
CA THR A 87 7.57 2.12 -2.21
C THR A 87 8.06 2.81 -3.47
N LEU A 88 9.31 2.55 -3.90
CA LEU A 88 9.84 3.08 -5.15
C LEU A 88 9.11 2.49 -6.36
N HIS A 89 8.76 1.19 -6.31
CA HIS A 89 7.88 0.60 -7.31
C HIS A 89 6.48 1.24 -7.31
N ALA A 90 5.89 1.51 -6.14
CA ALA A 90 4.62 2.21 -6.05
C ALA A 90 4.67 3.61 -6.68
N ILE A 91 5.77 4.34 -6.47
CA ILE A 91 6.02 5.64 -7.10
C ILE A 91 6.16 5.50 -8.61
N ALA A 92 6.96 4.56 -9.09
CA ALA A 92 7.16 4.31 -10.52
C ALA A 92 5.83 3.99 -11.22
N GLU A 93 4.98 3.14 -10.61
CA GLU A 93 3.65 2.83 -11.15
C GLU A 93 2.70 4.04 -11.15
N ALA A 94 2.74 4.87 -10.11
CA ALA A 94 1.97 6.12 -10.09
C ALA A 94 2.41 7.08 -11.20
N GLN A 95 3.72 7.26 -11.40
CA GLN A 95 4.28 8.12 -12.44
C GLN A 95 3.99 7.59 -13.85
N LYS A 96 4.07 6.26 -14.07
CA LYS A 96 3.69 5.64 -15.35
C LYS A 96 2.23 5.91 -15.71
N ALA A 97 1.35 6.00 -14.71
CA ALA A 97 -0.06 6.38 -14.90
C ALA A 97 -0.26 7.90 -15.10
N GLY A 98 0.82 8.70 -15.21
CA GLY A 98 0.79 10.15 -15.36
C GLY A 98 0.57 10.92 -14.06
N GLY A 99 0.65 10.25 -12.91
CA GLY A 99 0.47 10.86 -11.60
C GLY A 99 1.75 11.53 -11.06
N ILE A 100 1.58 12.42 -10.09
CA ILE A 100 2.70 13.14 -9.45
C ILE A 100 3.02 12.48 -8.10
N ALA A 101 4.30 12.19 -7.88
CA ALA A 101 4.79 11.55 -6.68
C ALA A 101 5.65 12.49 -5.83
N ALA A 102 5.59 12.32 -4.51
CA ALA A 102 6.51 12.94 -3.58
C ALA A 102 7.12 11.94 -2.59
N PHE A 103 8.38 12.17 -2.22
CA PHE A 103 9.13 11.37 -1.27
C PHE A 103 9.70 12.27 -0.16
N ILE A 104 9.30 12.01 1.08
CA ILE A 104 9.80 12.68 2.29
C ILE A 104 10.86 11.77 2.91
N ASP A 105 12.12 12.07 2.63
CA ASP A 105 13.29 11.33 3.09
C ASP A 105 13.77 11.87 4.44
N ALA A 106 13.12 11.43 5.51
CA ALA A 106 13.51 11.74 6.88
C ALA A 106 14.72 10.91 7.34
N GLU A 107 15.02 9.77 6.70
CA GLU A 107 16.22 8.97 7.00
C GLU A 107 17.49 9.50 6.31
N HIS A 108 17.37 10.48 5.40
CA HIS A 108 18.47 10.99 4.57
C HIS A 108 19.23 9.88 3.81
N ALA A 109 18.50 8.85 3.38
CA ALA A 109 19.05 7.62 2.81
C ALA A 109 18.56 7.35 1.38
N PHE A 110 17.91 8.32 0.73
CA PHE A 110 17.38 8.14 -0.61
C PHE A 110 18.49 7.99 -1.68
N ASP A 111 18.51 6.85 -2.36
CA ASP A 111 19.39 6.57 -3.49
C ASP A 111 18.69 6.86 -4.83
N ARG A 112 19.09 7.96 -5.47
CA ARG A 112 18.55 8.40 -6.78
C ARG A 112 18.84 7.40 -7.90
N PHE A 113 20.03 6.82 -7.94
CA PHE A 113 20.42 5.89 -9.01
C PHE A 113 19.66 4.57 -8.92
N TYR A 114 19.44 4.09 -7.70
CA TYR A 114 18.61 2.91 -7.49
C TYR A 114 17.16 3.18 -7.86
N ALA A 115 16.58 4.32 -7.44
CA ALA A 115 15.23 4.69 -7.80
C ALA A 115 15.01 4.79 -9.32
N GLU A 116 15.94 5.40 -10.05
CA GLU A 116 15.92 5.48 -11.52
C GLU A 116 15.90 4.10 -12.17
N LYS A 117 16.74 3.16 -11.68
CA LYS A 117 16.75 1.76 -12.17
C LYS A 117 15.42 1.04 -11.94
N LEU A 118 14.66 1.42 -10.91
CA LEU A 118 13.33 0.88 -10.65
C LEU A 118 12.23 1.52 -11.50
N GLY A 119 12.59 2.46 -12.38
CA GLY A 119 11.67 3.15 -13.29
C GLY A 119 10.98 4.36 -12.67
N VAL A 120 11.55 4.92 -11.59
CA VAL A 120 11.11 6.21 -11.04
C VAL A 120 11.63 7.32 -11.95
N ASP A 121 10.75 8.21 -12.35
CA ASP A 121 11.11 9.45 -13.04
C ASP A 121 11.66 10.43 -12.01
N ILE A 122 12.99 10.51 -11.94
CA ILE A 122 13.72 11.33 -10.96
C ILE A 122 13.55 12.82 -11.22
N ASP A 123 13.42 13.24 -12.48
CA ASP A 123 13.31 14.66 -12.84
C ASP A 123 12.00 15.26 -12.35
N ASN A 124 10.94 14.45 -12.32
CA ASN A 124 9.60 14.85 -11.86
C ASN A 124 9.26 14.37 -10.43
N LEU A 125 10.16 13.69 -9.74
CA LEU A 125 9.94 13.26 -8.36
C LEU A 125 10.19 14.42 -7.38
N ILE A 126 9.17 14.79 -6.61
CA ILE A 126 9.30 15.80 -5.56
C ILE A 126 9.97 15.17 -4.34
N ILE A 127 11.17 15.61 -3.97
CA ILE A 127 11.89 15.10 -2.81
C ILE A 127 12.01 16.20 -1.75
N SER A 128 11.78 15.83 -0.49
CA SER A 128 12.05 16.68 0.67
C SER A 128 12.90 15.93 1.69
N GLN A 129 13.93 16.59 2.20
CA GLN A 129 14.78 16.10 3.30
C GLN A 129 14.60 17.04 4.50
N PRO A 130 13.63 16.76 5.38
CA PRO A 130 13.28 17.64 6.49
C PRO A 130 14.26 17.53 7.67
N ASP A 131 14.40 18.61 8.44
CA ASP A 131 15.22 18.70 9.64
C ASP A 131 14.57 18.05 10.87
N ASN A 132 13.23 17.94 10.91
CA ASN A 132 12.47 17.38 12.03
C ASN A 132 11.11 16.81 11.61
N GLY A 133 10.51 16.03 12.51
CA GLY A 133 9.25 15.34 12.29
C GLY A 133 8.06 16.27 12.04
N GLU A 134 7.96 17.40 12.75
CA GLU A 134 6.90 18.39 12.52
C GLU A 134 6.98 18.94 11.09
N GLN A 135 8.16 19.40 10.66
CA GLN A 135 8.40 19.94 9.33
C GLN A 135 8.10 18.90 8.24
N ALA A 136 8.54 17.65 8.43
CA ALA A 136 8.26 16.55 7.50
C ALA A 136 6.74 16.37 7.27
N LEU A 137 5.97 16.35 8.37
CA LEU A 137 4.53 16.14 8.33
C LEU A 137 3.78 17.36 7.80
N GLU A 138 4.27 18.57 8.06
CA GLU A 138 3.71 19.81 7.49
C GLU A 138 3.95 19.93 5.99
N ILE A 139 5.14 19.56 5.51
CA ILE A 139 5.45 19.50 4.07
C ILE A 139 4.53 18.49 3.40
N ALA A 140 4.41 17.28 3.95
CA ALA A 140 3.50 16.26 3.41
C ALA A 140 2.04 16.77 3.35
N ASP A 141 1.56 17.40 4.42
CA ASP A 141 0.19 17.92 4.50
C ASP A 141 -0.08 19.06 3.49
N ASN A 142 0.90 19.93 3.25
CA ASN A 142 0.80 20.98 2.24
C ASN A 142 0.79 20.41 0.81
N LEU A 143 1.67 19.44 0.54
CA LEU A 143 1.71 18.72 -0.74
C LEU A 143 0.37 18.02 -1.01
N ILE A 144 -0.18 17.29 -0.03
CA ILE A 144 -1.47 16.61 -0.15
C ILE A 144 -2.60 17.60 -0.39
N ARG A 145 -2.63 18.72 0.34
CA ARG A 145 -3.67 19.77 0.21
C ARG A 145 -3.67 20.48 -1.14
N SER A 146 -2.54 20.50 -1.85
CA SER A 146 -2.48 21.08 -3.19
C SER A 146 -3.45 20.41 -4.17
N GLY A 147 -3.82 19.15 -3.91
CA GLY A 147 -4.65 18.34 -4.79
C GLY A 147 -3.92 17.83 -6.04
N ALA A 148 -2.63 18.15 -6.19
CA ALA A 148 -1.83 17.78 -7.35
C ALA A 148 -1.07 16.46 -7.17
N ILE A 149 -0.88 15.99 -5.93
CA ILE A 149 -0.05 14.81 -5.62
C ILE A 149 -0.91 13.55 -5.53
N ASP A 150 -0.54 12.53 -6.31
CA ASP A 150 -1.20 11.23 -6.34
C ASP A 150 -0.69 10.29 -5.23
N ILE A 151 0.62 10.33 -4.97
CA ILE A 151 1.27 9.48 -3.97
C ILE A 151 2.33 10.23 -3.17
N VAL A 152 2.31 10.07 -1.84
CA VAL A 152 3.35 10.56 -0.94
C VAL A 152 3.93 9.39 -0.16
N VAL A 153 5.24 9.24 -0.17
CA VAL A 153 5.97 8.28 0.68
C VAL A 153 6.71 9.04 1.77
N ILE A 154 6.62 8.58 3.01
CA ILE A 154 7.36 9.13 4.16
C ILE A 154 8.30 8.03 4.68
N ASP A 155 9.61 8.21 4.46
CA ASP A 155 10.67 7.28 4.83
C ASP A 155 11.58 7.91 5.89
N SER A 156 11.44 7.63 7.18
CA SER A 156 10.45 6.72 7.80
C SER A 156 9.85 7.34 9.05
N VAL A 157 8.78 6.73 9.56
CA VAL A 157 8.17 7.13 10.83
C VAL A 157 9.21 7.15 11.96
N ALA A 158 10.15 6.21 11.97
CA ALA A 158 11.14 6.14 13.04
C ALA A 158 12.06 7.38 13.07
N ALA A 159 12.26 8.04 11.93
CA ALA A 159 13.07 9.23 11.76
C ALA A 159 12.29 10.56 11.88
N LEU A 160 10.98 10.51 12.15
CA LEU A 160 10.16 11.70 12.42
C LEU A 160 10.40 12.24 13.84
N THR A 161 11.66 12.56 14.14
CA THR A 161 12.11 13.02 15.44
C THR A 161 11.55 14.42 15.71
N PRO A 162 10.78 14.60 16.80
CA PRO A 162 10.23 15.91 17.14
C PRO A 162 11.32 16.98 17.33
N LYS A 163 11.07 18.22 16.92
CA LYS A 163 12.03 19.32 17.04
C LYS A 163 12.63 19.46 18.44
N SER A 164 11.79 19.40 19.47
CA SER A 164 12.27 19.53 20.84
C SER A 164 13.14 18.35 21.32
N GLU A 165 13.07 17.20 20.67
CA GLU A 165 13.97 16.06 20.95
C GLU A 165 15.34 16.29 20.31
N ILE A 166 15.38 16.86 19.09
CA ILE A 166 16.61 17.22 18.38
C ILE A 166 17.37 18.35 19.09
N GLU A 167 16.65 19.36 19.59
CA GLU A 167 17.24 20.49 20.33
C GLU A 167 17.57 20.15 21.79
N GLY A 168 17.15 18.98 22.28
CA GLY A 168 17.41 18.52 23.65
C GLY A 168 18.79 17.89 23.83
N GLU A 169 19.14 17.61 25.08
CA GLU A 169 20.39 16.89 25.38
C GLU A 169 20.19 15.37 25.31
N MET A 170 21.24 14.63 24.96
CA MET A 170 21.19 13.18 24.93
C MET A 170 20.95 12.62 26.34
N GLY A 171 19.82 11.97 26.54
CA GLY A 171 19.38 11.46 27.85
C GLY A 171 18.16 12.19 28.42
N ASP A 172 17.72 13.28 27.81
CA ASP A 172 16.47 13.95 28.17
C ASP A 172 15.27 13.01 28.00
N SER A 173 14.52 12.79 29.08
CA SER A 173 13.32 11.95 29.02
C SER A 173 12.11 12.77 28.56
N LYS A 174 11.74 12.60 27.28
CA LYS A 174 10.51 13.18 26.69
C LYS A 174 9.54 12.06 26.28
N MET A 175 8.96 11.41 27.28
CA MET A 175 8.08 10.25 27.07
C MET A 175 6.89 10.57 26.14
N GLY A 176 6.77 9.78 25.07
CA GLY A 176 5.58 9.78 24.21
C GLY A 176 5.45 10.97 23.26
N LEU A 177 6.47 11.83 23.13
CA LEU A 177 6.43 12.99 22.24
C LEU A 177 6.16 12.58 20.79
N HIS A 178 6.91 11.59 20.30
CA HIS A 178 6.75 11.03 18.96
C HIS A 178 5.33 10.48 18.71
N ALA A 179 4.76 9.75 19.68
CA ALA A 179 3.39 9.22 19.56
C ALA A 179 2.32 10.33 19.51
N ARG A 180 2.53 11.43 20.24
CA ARG A 180 1.65 12.60 20.23
C ARG A 180 1.71 13.35 18.90
N LEU A 181 2.93 13.56 18.37
CA LEU A 181 3.16 14.16 17.06
C LEU A 181 2.39 13.39 15.98
N MET A 182 2.60 12.07 15.90
CA MET A 182 1.91 11.21 14.92
C MET A 182 0.39 11.25 15.08
N SER A 183 -0.12 11.23 16.33
CA SER A 183 -1.56 11.30 16.59
C SER A 183 -2.18 12.61 16.12
N GLN A 184 -1.48 13.74 16.29
CA GLN A 184 -1.93 15.05 15.85
C GLN A 184 -1.87 15.18 14.33
N ALA A 185 -0.76 14.76 13.73
CA ALA A 185 -0.56 14.84 12.29
C ALA A 185 -1.56 13.97 11.52
N LEU A 186 -1.71 12.69 11.89
CA LEU A 186 -2.66 11.79 11.22
C LEU A 186 -4.11 12.27 11.31
N ARG A 187 -4.49 12.94 12.40
CA ARG A 187 -5.82 13.54 12.55
C ARG A 187 -6.08 14.64 11.53
N LYS A 188 -5.06 15.44 11.19
CA LYS A 188 -5.14 16.47 10.15
C LYS A 188 -5.05 15.87 8.75
N LEU A 189 -4.03 15.04 8.51
CA LEU A 189 -3.72 14.44 7.21
C LEU A 189 -4.88 13.62 6.65
N THR A 190 -5.51 12.76 7.46
CA THR A 190 -6.53 11.81 6.96
C THR A 190 -7.69 12.51 6.23
N ALA A 191 -8.09 13.69 6.69
CA ALA A 191 -9.13 14.47 6.03
C ALA A 191 -8.66 15.03 4.67
N SER A 192 -7.44 15.55 4.60
CA SER A 192 -6.83 16.03 3.35
C SER A 192 -6.67 14.90 2.34
N ILE A 193 -6.07 13.78 2.76
CA ILE A 193 -5.81 12.57 1.97
C ILE A 193 -7.10 12.07 1.30
N SER A 194 -8.18 11.93 2.08
CA SER A 194 -9.46 11.44 1.55
C SER A 194 -10.08 12.41 0.53
N LYS A 195 -9.92 13.73 0.73
CA LYS A 195 -10.48 14.75 -0.17
C LYS A 195 -9.73 14.86 -1.50
N THR A 196 -8.43 14.61 -1.50
CA THR A 196 -7.58 14.77 -2.69
C THR A 196 -7.25 13.45 -3.38
N ASN A 197 -7.77 12.32 -2.89
CA ASN A 197 -7.47 10.98 -3.39
C ASN A 197 -5.97 10.63 -3.42
N CYS A 198 -5.13 11.37 -2.68
CA CYS A 198 -3.72 11.05 -2.52
C CYS A 198 -3.53 9.77 -1.70
N THR A 199 -2.71 8.84 -2.17
CA THR A 199 -2.24 7.69 -1.40
C THR A 199 -1.04 8.10 -0.57
N VAL A 200 -1.08 7.90 0.75
CA VAL A 200 0.06 8.22 1.63
C VAL A 200 0.61 6.95 2.25
N ILE A 201 1.88 6.66 1.97
CA ILE A 201 2.60 5.50 2.49
C ILE A 201 3.59 5.95 3.56
N PHE A 202 3.44 5.41 4.76
CA PHE A 202 4.42 5.51 5.82
C PHE A 202 5.28 4.25 5.85
N ILE A 203 6.60 4.41 5.67
CA ILE A 203 7.55 3.36 5.99
C ILE A 203 7.79 3.37 7.50
N ASN A 204 7.84 2.19 8.11
CA ASN A 204 8.07 2.06 9.54
C ASN A 204 9.02 0.92 9.86
N GLN A 205 9.71 1.06 10.98
CA GLN A 205 10.66 0.07 11.48
C GLN A 205 10.01 -0.74 12.62
N LEU A 206 10.51 -1.96 12.80
CA LEU A 206 10.18 -2.78 13.96
C LEU A 206 11.06 -2.38 15.16
N ARG A 207 10.47 -2.49 16.35
CA ARG A 207 11.11 -2.40 17.67
C ARG A 207 10.54 -3.51 18.54
N GLU A 208 11.25 -3.89 19.60
CA GLU A 208 10.75 -4.84 20.58
C GLU A 208 10.19 -4.11 21.80
N LYS A 209 9.06 -4.59 22.32
CA LYS A 209 8.52 -4.16 23.61
C LYS A 209 9.21 -4.92 24.73
N ILE A 210 9.99 -4.19 25.53
CA ILE A 210 10.61 -4.72 26.75
C ILE A 210 9.53 -5.20 27.71
N GLY A 211 9.72 -6.39 28.29
CA GLY A 211 8.83 -6.95 29.31
C GLY A 211 7.69 -7.83 28.80
N VAL A 212 7.62 -8.13 27.49
CA VAL A 212 6.66 -9.10 26.95
C VAL A 212 7.25 -10.51 27.06
N MET A 213 6.76 -11.32 28.01
CA MET A 213 7.18 -12.71 28.21
C MET A 213 6.38 -13.73 27.38
N PHE A 214 5.20 -13.35 26.87
CA PHE A 214 4.33 -14.21 26.05
C PHE A 214 3.74 -13.43 24.87
N GLY A 215 3.72 -14.04 23.69
CA GLY A 215 3.19 -13.45 22.44
C GLY A 215 4.27 -12.84 21.55
N ASN A 216 3.87 -12.01 20.58
CA ASN A 216 4.82 -11.30 19.70
C ASN A 216 5.31 -9.99 20.38
N PRO A 217 6.62 -9.85 20.68
CA PRO A 217 7.17 -8.64 21.28
C PRO A 217 7.30 -7.48 20.28
N GLU A 218 7.18 -7.72 18.98
CA GLU A 218 7.38 -6.72 17.94
C GLU A 218 6.29 -5.62 17.98
N THR A 219 6.73 -4.38 17.81
CA THR A 219 5.89 -3.20 17.63
C THR A 219 6.48 -2.27 16.58
N THR A 220 5.67 -1.37 16.05
CA THR A 220 6.12 -0.29 15.18
C THR A 220 6.32 1.02 15.95
N THR A 221 7.13 1.93 15.41
CA THR A 221 7.40 3.25 16.00
C THR A 221 6.25 4.23 15.76
N GLY A 222 6.26 5.39 16.43
CA GLY A 222 5.22 6.42 16.27
C GLY A 222 3.92 6.18 17.07
N GLY A 223 3.94 5.26 18.03
CA GLY A 223 2.78 4.93 18.87
C GLY A 223 1.70 4.12 18.15
N ASN A 224 0.44 4.24 18.59
CA ASN A 224 -0.65 3.42 18.05
C ASN A 224 -1.49 4.13 16.97
N ALA A 225 -1.37 5.44 16.80
CA ALA A 225 -2.24 6.20 15.90
C ALA A 225 -2.21 5.67 14.47
N LEU A 226 -1.01 5.48 13.90
CA LEU A 226 -0.85 4.97 12.53
C LEU A 226 -1.54 3.62 12.33
N LYS A 227 -1.49 2.73 13.33
CA LYS A 227 -2.16 1.42 13.28
C LYS A 227 -3.67 1.56 13.11
N PHE A 228 -4.30 2.60 13.64
CA PHE A 228 -5.75 2.84 13.52
C PHE A 228 -6.11 3.56 12.22
N TYR A 229 -5.35 4.61 11.86
CA TYR A 229 -5.58 5.43 10.67
C TYR A 229 -5.26 4.70 9.37
N ALA A 230 -4.23 3.86 9.33
CA ALA A 230 -3.88 3.06 8.17
C ALA A 230 -5.07 2.19 7.72
N SER A 231 -5.43 2.29 6.44
CA SER A 231 -6.42 1.42 5.81
C SER A 231 -5.82 0.08 5.44
N VAL A 232 -4.56 0.09 5.03
CA VAL A 232 -3.77 -1.10 4.74
C VAL A 232 -2.50 -1.08 5.58
N ARG A 233 -2.13 -2.22 6.15
CA ARG A 233 -0.84 -2.40 6.81
C ARG A 233 -0.16 -3.63 6.22
N LEU A 234 1.09 -3.49 5.83
CA LEU A 234 1.92 -4.53 5.22
C LEU A 234 3.10 -4.87 6.13
N ASP A 235 3.25 -6.14 6.46
CA ASP A 235 4.44 -6.70 7.13
C ASP A 235 5.31 -7.35 6.05
N ILE A 236 6.43 -6.71 5.71
CA ILE A 236 7.36 -7.17 4.69
C ILE A 236 8.62 -7.77 5.34
N ARG A 237 8.96 -9.00 4.95
CA ARG A 237 10.11 -9.74 5.48
C ARG A 237 10.91 -10.40 4.38
N ARG A 238 12.23 -10.34 4.54
CA ARG A 238 13.17 -11.14 3.77
C ARG A 238 13.05 -12.61 4.20
N SER A 239 12.98 -13.52 3.24
CA SER A 239 12.88 -14.97 3.47
C SER A 239 14.22 -15.66 3.20
N THR A 240 14.51 -16.02 1.95
CA THR A 240 15.73 -16.74 1.55
C THR A 240 16.55 -15.91 0.58
N GLN A 241 17.87 -16.10 0.61
CA GLN A 241 18.77 -15.51 -0.39
C GLN A 241 18.63 -16.25 -1.72
N ILE A 242 18.66 -15.49 -2.81
CA ILE A 242 18.73 -16.00 -4.18
C ILE A 242 20.20 -15.91 -4.60
N LYS A 243 20.77 -17.04 -5.02
CA LYS A 243 22.19 -17.15 -5.39
C LYS A 243 22.34 -17.62 -6.83
N ASP A 244 23.39 -17.15 -7.50
CA ASP A 244 23.79 -17.68 -8.79
C ASP A 244 24.55 -19.02 -8.65
N SER A 245 25.05 -19.56 -9.77
CA SER A 245 25.85 -20.79 -9.81
C SER A 245 27.16 -20.69 -9.02
N ASP A 246 27.71 -19.47 -8.89
CA ASP A 246 28.97 -19.19 -8.20
C ASP A 246 28.76 -18.82 -6.72
N SER A 247 27.54 -19.01 -6.20
CA SER A 247 27.13 -18.70 -4.84
C SER A 247 27.12 -17.20 -4.47
N ASN A 248 27.20 -16.30 -5.45
CA ASN A 248 27.00 -14.87 -5.23
C ASN A 248 25.52 -14.58 -4.94
N VAL A 249 25.25 -13.70 -3.99
CA VAL A 249 23.87 -13.33 -3.63
C VAL A 249 23.35 -12.29 -4.63
N MET A 250 22.40 -12.70 -5.45
CA MET A 250 21.80 -11.87 -6.52
C MET A 250 20.55 -11.13 -6.05
N GLY A 251 19.93 -11.58 -4.97
CA GLY A 251 18.70 -11.00 -4.46
C GLY A 251 18.14 -11.79 -3.29
N ASN A 252 16.90 -11.52 -2.93
CA ASN A 252 16.20 -12.25 -1.89
C ASN A 252 14.75 -12.53 -2.26
N LYS A 253 14.29 -13.71 -1.89
CA LYS A 253 12.86 -13.99 -1.82
C LYS A 253 12.27 -13.20 -0.66
N THR A 254 11.20 -12.48 -0.93
CA THR A 254 10.54 -11.56 -0.01
C THR A 254 9.09 -11.96 0.16
N ARG A 255 8.59 -11.88 1.39
CA ARG A 255 7.21 -12.19 1.74
C ARG A 255 6.56 -10.94 2.32
N VAL A 256 5.39 -10.59 1.81
CA VAL A 256 4.56 -9.48 2.30
C VAL A 256 3.23 -10.02 2.81
N LYS A 257 2.91 -9.73 4.06
CA LYS A 257 1.62 -10.07 4.68
C LYS A 257 0.75 -8.84 4.80
N VAL A 258 -0.48 -8.92 4.31
CA VAL A 258 -1.50 -7.89 4.50
C VAL A 258 -2.10 -8.03 5.90
N VAL A 259 -1.46 -7.46 6.92
CA VAL A 259 -1.90 -7.62 8.33
C VAL A 259 -3.14 -6.80 8.68
N LYS A 260 -3.47 -5.79 7.87
CA LYS A 260 -4.70 -5.02 7.96
C LYS A 260 -5.15 -4.61 6.56
N ASN A 261 -6.45 -4.72 6.29
CA ASN A 261 -7.06 -4.27 5.06
C ASN A 261 -8.49 -3.80 5.36
N LYS A 262 -8.82 -2.54 5.06
CA LYS A 262 -10.16 -1.96 5.21
C LYS A 262 -10.97 -1.90 3.92
N VAL A 263 -10.38 -2.29 2.78
CA VAL A 263 -11.00 -2.21 1.45
C VAL A 263 -11.22 -3.57 0.81
N ALA A 264 -10.57 -4.61 1.31
CA ALA A 264 -10.75 -6.01 0.92
C ALA A 264 -10.39 -6.94 2.10
N PRO A 265 -10.61 -8.27 1.99
CA PRO A 265 -10.25 -9.21 3.05
C PRO A 265 -8.76 -9.13 3.45
N PRO A 266 -8.43 -9.06 4.74
CA PRO A 266 -7.04 -9.04 5.22
C PRO A 266 -6.42 -10.45 5.27
N PHE A 267 -5.15 -10.50 5.71
CA PHE A 267 -4.34 -11.69 6.01
C PHE A 267 -3.89 -12.53 4.81
N ARG A 268 -4.09 -12.03 3.60
CA ARG A 268 -3.46 -12.58 2.40
C ARG A 268 -1.93 -12.36 2.43
N LEU A 269 -1.23 -13.22 1.73
CA LEU A 269 0.23 -13.23 1.59
C LEU A 269 0.58 -13.07 0.11
N ALA A 270 1.68 -12.36 -0.14
CA ALA A 270 2.35 -12.33 -1.43
C ALA A 270 3.81 -12.71 -1.23
N GLU A 271 4.35 -13.49 -2.16
CA GLU A 271 5.79 -13.81 -2.22
C GLU A 271 6.33 -13.43 -3.59
N PHE A 272 7.50 -12.78 -3.60
CA PHE A 272 8.15 -12.37 -4.82
C PHE A 272 9.65 -12.22 -4.61
N ASP A 273 10.41 -12.22 -5.71
CA ASP A 273 11.86 -12.01 -5.67
C ASP A 273 12.17 -10.51 -5.74
N ILE A 274 13.03 -10.02 -4.86
CA ILE A 274 13.69 -8.71 -4.99
C ILE A 274 15.12 -8.97 -5.43
N MET A 275 15.43 -8.63 -6.68
CA MET A 275 16.76 -8.74 -7.28
C MET A 275 17.55 -7.45 -7.05
N TYR A 276 18.81 -7.56 -6.64
CA TYR A 276 19.62 -6.38 -6.36
C TYR A 276 19.90 -5.58 -7.63
N GLY A 277 19.64 -4.28 -7.58
CA GLY A 277 19.79 -3.38 -8.73
C GLY A 277 18.69 -3.44 -9.78
N GLU A 278 17.75 -4.41 -9.69
CA GLU A 278 16.61 -4.54 -10.61
C GLU A 278 15.25 -4.36 -9.92
N GLY A 279 15.17 -4.61 -8.60
CA GLY A 279 13.93 -4.53 -7.84
C GLY A 279 13.08 -5.80 -7.91
N ILE A 280 11.76 -5.65 -7.88
CA ILE A 280 10.80 -6.75 -7.87
C ILE A 280 10.80 -7.47 -9.22
N SER A 281 11.02 -8.79 -9.21
CA SER A 281 11.05 -9.60 -10.43
C SER A 281 9.65 -9.94 -10.92
N LYS A 282 9.10 -9.11 -11.80
CA LYS A 282 7.78 -9.33 -12.44
C LYS A 282 7.67 -10.70 -13.12
N VAL A 283 8.73 -11.11 -13.85
CA VAL A 283 8.78 -12.41 -14.54
C VAL A 283 8.75 -13.58 -13.54
N GLY A 284 9.47 -13.45 -12.42
CA GLY A 284 9.44 -14.45 -11.36
C GLY A 284 8.05 -14.62 -10.77
N GLU A 285 7.36 -13.51 -10.50
CA GLU A 285 5.99 -13.53 -9.97
C GLU A 285 4.99 -14.16 -10.93
N VAL A 286 5.02 -13.77 -12.21
CA VAL A 286 4.09 -14.32 -13.22
C VAL A 286 4.30 -15.82 -13.38
N LEU A 287 5.56 -16.29 -13.41
CA LEU A 287 5.85 -17.72 -13.45
C LEU A 287 5.33 -18.45 -12.22
N ASP A 288 5.61 -17.94 -11.02
CA ASP A 288 5.20 -18.58 -9.77
C ASP A 288 3.67 -18.67 -9.66
N LEU A 289 2.95 -17.59 -10.00
CA LEU A 289 1.50 -17.56 -10.04
C LEU A 289 0.93 -18.47 -11.14
N ALA A 290 1.54 -18.51 -12.32
CA ALA A 290 1.12 -19.40 -13.39
C ALA A 290 1.28 -20.87 -13.01
N VAL A 291 2.29 -21.21 -12.20
CA VAL A 291 2.48 -22.57 -11.66
C VAL A 291 1.45 -22.86 -10.56
N GLU A 292 1.21 -21.92 -9.65
CA GLU A 292 0.22 -22.05 -8.57
C GLU A 292 -1.20 -22.29 -9.12
N HIS A 293 -1.55 -21.62 -10.22
CA HIS A 293 -2.84 -21.74 -10.88
C HIS A 293 -2.88 -22.77 -12.01
N GLU A 294 -1.89 -23.66 -12.09
CA GLU A 294 -1.81 -24.76 -13.07
C GLU A 294 -1.82 -24.35 -14.55
N ILE A 295 -1.58 -23.06 -14.85
CA ILE A 295 -1.39 -22.54 -16.22
C ILE A 295 -0.07 -23.09 -16.80
N VAL A 296 0.99 -23.06 -15.99
CA VAL A 296 2.28 -23.69 -16.29
C VAL A 296 2.38 -24.96 -15.44
N LYS A 297 2.53 -26.11 -16.10
CA LYS A 297 2.68 -27.40 -15.42
C LYS A 297 4.12 -27.61 -14.99
N LYS A 298 4.32 -28.05 -13.75
CA LYS A 298 5.63 -28.40 -13.20
C LYS A 298 5.70 -29.90 -12.87
N SER A 299 6.61 -30.61 -13.52
CA SER A 299 6.88 -32.04 -13.32
C SER A 299 8.31 -32.23 -12.82
N GLY A 300 8.46 -32.34 -11.49
CA GLY A 300 9.77 -32.36 -10.85
C GLY A 300 10.50 -31.02 -11.04
N SER A 301 11.64 -31.03 -11.75
CA SER A 301 12.38 -29.81 -12.10
C SER A 301 11.99 -29.21 -13.46
N TRP A 302 11.13 -29.88 -14.24
CA TRP A 302 10.73 -29.43 -15.58
C TRP A 302 9.45 -28.60 -15.56
N PHE A 303 9.41 -27.56 -16.39
CA PHE A 303 8.25 -26.68 -16.59
C PHE A 303 7.76 -26.78 -18.04
N SER A 304 6.45 -26.79 -18.23
CA SER A 304 5.79 -26.89 -19.52
C SER A 304 4.55 -26.00 -19.58
N TYR A 305 4.30 -25.41 -20.75
CA TYR A 305 3.16 -24.56 -21.04
C TYR A 305 2.41 -25.09 -22.26
N GLY A 306 1.15 -25.47 -22.08
CA GLY A 306 0.43 -26.26 -23.08
C GLY A 306 1.19 -27.56 -23.38
N ASP A 307 1.48 -27.80 -24.66
CA ASP A 307 2.29 -28.93 -25.14
C ASP A 307 3.78 -28.61 -25.25
N THR A 308 4.19 -27.36 -24.98
CA THR A 308 5.56 -26.90 -25.12
C THR A 308 6.34 -27.07 -23.83
N LYS A 309 7.52 -27.71 -23.89
CA LYS A 309 8.47 -27.72 -22.78
C LYS A 309 9.20 -26.39 -22.72
N LEU A 310 9.04 -25.66 -21.61
CA LEU A 310 9.73 -24.39 -21.40
C LEU A 310 11.19 -24.64 -21.03
N GLY A 311 11.45 -25.46 -20.01
CA GLY A 311 12.82 -25.72 -19.58
C GLY A 311 12.92 -26.45 -18.25
N GLN A 312 14.15 -26.69 -17.81
CA GLN A 312 14.47 -27.31 -16.53
C GLN A 312 15.00 -26.26 -15.55
N GLY A 313 14.40 -26.20 -14.36
CA GLY A 313 14.76 -25.24 -13.32
C GLY A 313 14.04 -23.89 -13.48
N ARG A 314 13.73 -23.25 -12.34
CA ARG A 314 12.95 -22.01 -12.31
C ARG A 314 13.68 -20.87 -13.01
N ASP A 315 14.99 -20.72 -12.79
CA ASP A 315 15.76 -19.58 -13.30
C ASP A 315 15.94 -19.65 -14.82
N ALA A 316 16.15 -20.84 -15.38
CA ALA A 316 16.20 -21.03 -16.84
C ALA A 316 14.87 -20.63 -17.50
N VAL A 317 13.74 -21.01 -16.89
CA VAL A 317 12.40 -20.65 -17.39
C VAL A 317 12.13 -19.16 -17.24
N LYS A 318 12.58 -18.52 -16.15
CA LYS A 318 12.53 -17.06 -16.01
C LYS A 318 13.26 -16.36 -17.13
N MET A 319 14.45 -16.83 -17.52
CA MET A 319 15.20 -16.26 -18.66
C MET A 319 14.42 -16.41 -19.97
N ILE A 320 13.85 -17.59 -20.24
CA ILE A 320 13.04 -17.83 -21.44
C ILE A 320 11.82 -16.92 -21.50
N ILE A 321 11.11 -16.71 -20.38
CA ILE A 321 9.96 -15.79 -20.34
C ILE A 321 10.43 -14.34 -20.52
N LYS A 322 11.55 -13.95 -19.89
CA LYS A 322 12.13 -12.60 -20.01
C LYS A 322 12.54 -12.28 -21.45
N ASP A 323 13.08 -13.27 -22.18
CA ASP A 323 13.53 -13.12 -23.56
C ASP A 323 12.36 -13.20 -24.58
N ASN A 324 11.15 -13.56 -24.14
CA ASN A 324 9.96 -13.68 -24.99
C ASN A 324 8.80 -12.82 -24.44
N PRO A 325 8.72 -11.51 -24.78
CA PRO A 325 7.68 -10.61 -24.29
C PRO A 325 6.25 -11.08 -24.56
N ASP A 326 5.99 -11.66 -25.74
CA ASP A 326 4.66 -12.17 -26.10
C ASP A 326 4.19 -13.28 -25.15
N LEU A 327 5.11 -14.17 -24.75
CA LEU A 327 4.83 -15.23 -23.79
C LEU A 327 4.57 -14.66 -22.39
N MET A 328 5.36 -13.66 -21.98
CA MET A 328 5.17 -12.98 -20.70
C MET A 328 3.79 -12.33 -20.61
N ASP A 329 3.39 -11.59 -21.65
CA ASP A 329 2.09 -10.91 -21.70
C ASP A 329 0.93 -11.92 -21.74
N GLU A 330 1.06 -13.02 -22.49
CA GLU A 330 0.06 -14.07 -22.53
C GLU A 330 -0.13 -14.73 -21.15
N LEU A 331 0.98 -15.10 -20.48
CA LEU A 331 0.94 -15.70 -19.15
C LEU A 331 0.33 -14.74 -18.12
N GLU A 332 0.75 -13.47 -18.13
CA GLU A 332 0.22 -12.46 -17.22
C GLU A 332 -1.29 -12.26 -17.44
N ALA A 333 -1.75 -12.18 -18.69
CA ALA A 333 -3.16 -12.03 -19.01
C ALA A 333 -4.01 -13.22 -18.51
N LYS A 334 -3.50 -14.45 -18.67
CA LYS A 334 -4.17 -15.66 -18.15
C LYS A 334 -4.24 -15.67 -16.62
N VAL A 335 -3.13 -15.33 -15.95
CA VAL A 335 -3.10 -15.19 -14.49
C VAL A 335 -4.12 -14.16 -14.01
N ARG A 336 -4.15 -12.96 -14.61
CA ARG A 336 -5.10 -11.90 -14.24
C ARG A 336 -6.56 -12.29 -14.46
N THR A 337 -6.84 -13.07 -15.52
CA THR A 337 -8.20 -13.51 -15.86
C THR A 337 -8.73 -14.51 -14.83
N LEU A 338 -7.96 -15.56 -14.54
CA LEU A 338 -8.34 -16.58 -13.53
C LEU A 338 -8.61 -15.98 -12.16
N ILE A 339 -7.83 -14.97 -11.78
CA ILE A 339 -7.97 -14.31 -10.49
C ILE A 339 -9.22 -13.43 -10.44
N LYS A 340 -9.61 -12.80 -11.55
CA LYS A 340 -10.88 -12.06 -11.62
C LYS A 340 -12.09 -13.00 -11.53
N GLU A 341 -12.01 -14.18 -12.13
CA GLU A 341 -13.08 -15.18 -12.09
C GLU A 341 -13.21 -15.87 -10.73
N SER A 342 -12.15 -15.87 -9.93
CA SER A 342 -12.12 -16.45 -8.58
C SER A 342 -12.59 -15.48 -7.47
N LYS A 343 -12.99 -14.25 -7.83
CA LYS A 343 -13.58 -13.24 -6.91
C LYS A 343 -15.09 -13.33 -6.87
#